data_AF-A0A836UV87-F1
#
_entry.id   AF-A0A836UV87-F1
#
_cell.length_a   1.000
_cell.length_b   1.000
_cell.length_c   1.000
_cell.angle_alpha   90.00
_cell.angle_beta   90.00
_cell.angle_gamma   90.00
#
_symmetry.space_group_name_H-M   'P 1'
#
loop_
_entity.id
_entity.type
_entity.pdbx_description
1 polymer ?
#
loop_
_entity_poly.entity_id
_entity_poly.type
_entity_poly.pdbx_seq_one_letter_code
_entity_poly.pdbx_strand_id
1 'polypeptide(L)'
;MKHILNKSFFTNLIAVLIIAIGYFCPVEPELMKSIGFFALSGAVTNWLAIHMLFEKIPFLYGSGVIPNRFGEFKLAIKDLMMRQFFTQENVEQFIEAEEQQGSHVLNIDPLS
;
A
#
# COMPACT_ATOMS: atom_id res chain seq x y z
N MET A 1 -0.90 -2.29 27.49
CA MET A 1 -0.40 -0.94 27.12
C MET A 1 -0.19 -0.95 25.61
N LYS A 2 -1.12 -0.35 24.88
CA LYS A 2 -1.29 -0.52 23.42
C LYS A 2 -0.32 0.41 22.65
N HIS A 3 0.54 -0.18 21.82
CA HIS A 3 1.08 0.37 20.57
C HIS A 3 1.46 1.88 20.53
N ILE A 4 2.24 2.37 21.48
CA ILE A 4 2.83 3.72 21.38
C ILE A 4 3.84 3.79 20.21
N LEU A 5 4.43 2.65 19.85
CA LEU A 5 5.37 2.51 18.73
C LEU A 5 4.63 2.23 17.41
N ASN A 6 4.00 3.25 16.84
CA ASN A 6 3.59 3.23 15.44
C ASN A 6 4.72 3.79 14.56
N LYS A 7 4.80 3.31 13.32
CA LYS A 7 5.87 3.69 12.38
C LYS A 7 5.98 5.22 12.23
N SER A 8 4.84 5.91 12.16
CA SER A 8 4.77 7.38 12.10
C SER A 8 5.25 8.07 13.37
N PHE A 9 5.00 7.50 14.56
CA PHE A 9 5.49 8.08 15.83
C PHE A 9 7.00 8.13 15.87
N PHE A 10 7.66 7.05 15.44
CA PHE A 10 9.13 6.97 15.41
C PHE A 10 9.74 7.98 14.42
N THR A 11 9.17 8.13 13.22
CA THR A 11 9.65 9.11 12.23
C THR A 11 9.47 10.54 12.72
N ASN A 12 8.33 10.87 13.34
CA ASN A 12 8.09 12.19 13.93
C ASN A 12 9.06 12.45 15.10
N LEU A 13 9.30 11.45 15.95
CA LEU A 13 10.24 11.55 17.06
C LEU A 13 11.66 11.83 16.55
N ILE A 14 12.14 11.11 15.52
CA ILE A 14 13.45 11.36 14.92
C ILE A 14 13.53 12.78 14.37
N ALA A 15 12.50 13.27 13.67
CA ALA A 15 12.49 14.62 13.14
C ALA A 15 12.60 15.68 14.26
N VAL A 16 11.88 15.49 15.36
CA VAL A 16 11.97 16.37 16.54
C VAL A 16 13.37 16.29 17.18
N LEU A 17 13.96 15.10 17.26
CA LEU A 17 15.31 14.93 17.79
C LEU A 17 16.36 15.65 16.92
N ILE A 18 16.22 15.63 15.59
CA ILE A 18 17.11 16.38 14.69
C ILE A 18 16.99 17.89 14.93
N ILE A 19 15.78 18.41 15.14
CA ILE A 19 15.57 19.82 15.51
C ILE A 19 16.25 20.11 16.86
N ALA A 20 16.05 19.26 17.87
CA ALA A 20 16.64 19.42 19.19
C ALA A 20 18.17 19.43 19.12
N ILE A 21 18.78 18.51 18.36
CA ILE A 21 20.23 18.47 18.12
C ILE A 21 20.68 19.77 17.43
N GLY A 22 19.90 20.34 16.52
CA GLY A 22 20.20 21.63 15.89
C GLY A 22 20.27 22.81 16.86
N TYR A 23 19.65 22.73 18.05
CA TYR A 23 19.78 23.75 19.11
C TYR A 23 21.02 23.55 19.99
N PHE A 24 21.51 22.32 20.15
CA PHE A 24 22.68 22.01 20.98
C PHE A 24 23.98 21.89 20.18
N CYS A 25 23.91 21.70 18.86
CA CYS A 25 25.06 21.56 18.00
C CYS A 25 25.64 22.93 17.61
N PRO A 26 26.95 23.18 17.82
CA PRO A 26 27.61 24.42 17.43
C PRO A 26 27.96 24.50 15.93
N VAL A 27 27.81 23.38 15.18
CA VAL A 27 28.14 23.31 13.75
C VAL A 27 26.88 23.58 12.93
N GLU A 28 26.85 24.72 12.24
CA GLU A 28 25.78 25.18 11.34
C GLU A 28 24.34 24.97 11.88
N PRO A 29 24.00 25.62 13.01
CA PRO A 29 22.71 25.42 13.67
C PRO A 29 21.50 25.77 12.78
N GLU A 30 21.63 26.77 11.90
CA GLU A 30 20.55 27.14 10.96
C GLU A 30 20.25 26.05 9.94
N LEU A 31 21.28 25.39 9.41
CA LEU A 31 21.12 24.31 8.44
C LEU A 31 20.50 23.07 9.11
N MET A 32 20.97 22.70 10.31
CA MET A 32 20.43 21.56 11.05
C MET A 32 18.95 21.78 11.44
N LYS A 33 18.59 22.99 11.90
CA LYS A 33 17.19 23.36 12.14
C LYS A 33 16.35 23.26 10.87
N SER A 34 16.85 23.77 9.76
CA SER A 34 16.15 23.72 8.46
C SER A 34 15.88 22.28 8.03
N ILE A 35 16.88 21.39 8.15
CA ILE A 35 16.72 19.95 7.90
C ILE A 35 15.68 19.34 8.84
N GLY A 36 15.76 19.65 10.14
CA GLY A 36 14.83 19.15 11.13
C GLY A 36 13.38 19.57 10.86
N PHE A 37 13.14 20.86 10.55
CA PHE A 37 11.82 21.37 10.19
C PHE A 37 11.29 20.76 8.90
N PHE A 38 12.15 20.59 7.89
CA PHE A 38 11.77 19.91 6.65
C PHE A 38 11.39 18.45 6.90
N ALA A 39 12.20 17.72 7.68
CA ALA A 39 11.94 16.34 8.06
C ALA A 39 10.63 16.20 8.86
N LEU A 40 10.37 17.13 9.79
CA LEU A 40 9.14 17.13 10.59
C LEU A 40 7.91 17.40 9.72
N SER A 41 7.97 18.42 8.85
CA SER A 41 6.90 18.72 7.90
C SER A 41 6.60 17.53 7.00
N GLY A 42 7.63 16.87 6.45
CA GLY A 42 7.48 15.67 5.64
C GLY A 42 6.87 14.49 6.41
N ALA A 43 7.33 14.24 7.64
CA ALA A 43 6.82 13.16 8.49
C ALA A 43 5.34 13.37 8.85
N VAL A 44 4.97 14.58 9.25
CA VAL A 44 3.58 14.95 9.58
C VAL A 44 2.69 14.86 8.34
N THR A 45 3.14 15.41 7.21
CA THR A 45 2.38 15.39 5.96
C THR A 45 2.17 13.97 5.45
N ASN A 46 3.18 13.09 5.52
CA ASN A 46 3.04 11.70 5.11
C ASN A 46 2.09 10.92 6.03
N TRP A 47 2.18 11.14 7.34
CA TRP A 47 1.23 10.54 8.29
C TRP A 47 -0.20 10.99 7.99
N LEU A 48 -0.41 12.29 7.78
CA LEU A 48 -1.71 12.83 7.43
C LEU A 48 -2.22 12.29 6.09
N ALA A 49 -1.34 12.15 5.09
CA ALA A 49 -1.68 11.60 3.77
C ALA A 49 -2.24 10.18 3.86
N ILE A 50 -1.59 9.30 4.62
CA ILE A 50 -2.09 7.94 4.83
C ILE A 50 -3.44 7.98 5.56
N HIS A 51 -3.57 8.80 6.59
CA HIS A 51 -4.81 8.93 7.35
C HIS A 51 -5.97 9.44 6.46
N MET A 52 -5.73 10.47 5.66
CA MET A 52 -6.75 11.05 4.78
C MET A 52 -7.12 10.15 3.60
N LEU A 53 -6.30 9.16 3.24
CA LEU A 53 -6.69 8.19 2.21
C LEU A 53 -7.87 7.34 2.68
N PHE A 54 -7.86 6.92 3.94
CA PHE A 54 -8.85 5.97 4.49
C PHE A 54 -9.98 6.64 5.26
N GLU A 55 -9.73 7.78 5.90
CA GLU A 55 -10.71 8.47 6.73
C GLU A 55 -11.02 9.86 6.21
N LYS A 56 -12.29 10.27 6.36
CA LYS A 56 -12.72 11.62 5.99
C LYS A 56 -12.46 12.57 7.16
N ILE A 57 -11.62 13.57 6.91
CA ILE A 57 -11.21 14.55 7.91
C ILE A 57 -11.97 15.86 7.63
N PRO A 58 -12.65 16.45 8.63
CA PRO A 58 -13.34 17.72 8.43
C PRO A 58 -12.34 18.82 8.02
N PHE A 59 -12.77 19.71 7.12
CA PHE A 59 -11.99 20.83 6.57
C PHE A 59 -10.81 20.47 5.64
N LEU A 60 -10.53 19.19 5.41
CA LEU A 60 -9.50 18.76 4.45
C LEU A 60 -10.14 18.16 3.19
N TYR A 61 -10.12 18.93 2.10
CA TYR A 61 -10.53 18.48 0.77
C TYR A 61 -9.62 17.34 0.29
N GLY A 62 -10.22 16.33 -0.34
CA GLY A 62 -9.50 15.12 -0.75
C GLY A 62 -9.28 14.10 0.36
N SER A 63 -9.89 14.26 1.53
CA SER A 63 -9.91 13.21 2.56
C SER A 63 -10.99 12.15 2.26
N GLY A 64 -10.76 10.93 2.72
CA GLY A 64 -11.57 9.75 2.45
C GLY A 64 -11.59 9.34 0.97
N VAL A 65 -10.52 9.56 0.21
CA VAL A 65 -10.52 9.24 -1.24
C VAL A 65 -10.77 7.76 -1.50
N ILE A 66 -10.16 6.85 -0.72
CA ILE A 66 -10.37 5.41 -0.89
C ILE A 66 -11.83 5.02 -0.63
N PRO A 67 -12.45 5.32 0.52
CA PRO A 67 -13.85 4.97 0.73
C PRO A 67 -14.79 5.65 -0.28
N ASN A 68 -14.52 6.91 -0.67
CA ASN A 68 -15.34 7.62 -1.65
C ASN A 68 -15.30 6.98 -3.06
N ARG A 69 -14.19 6.32 -3.43
CA ARG A 69 -14.00 5.68 -4.75
C ARG A 69 -14.04 4.15 -4.68
N PHE A 70 -14.44 3.57 -3.55
CA PHE A 70 -14.38 2.13 -3.33
C PHE A 70 -15.23 1.34 -4.35
N GLY A 71 -16.38 1.88 -4.76
CA GLY A 71 -17.22 1.28 -5.79
C GLY A 71 -16.55 1.21 -7.17
N GLU A 72 -15.91 2.32 -7.59
CA GLU A 72 -15.14 2.37 -8.83
C GLU A 72 -13.93 1.44 -8.77
N PHE A 73 -13.24 1.39 -7.63
CA PHE A 73 -12.12 0.47 -7.42
C PHE A 73 -12.52 -1.00 -7.56
N LYS A 74 -13.67 -1.39 -6.98
CA LYS A 74 -14.20 -2.75 -7.11
C LYS A 74 -14.53 -3.11 -8.57
N LEU A 75 -15.14 -2.17 -9.31
CA LEU A 75 -15.47 -2.36 -10.72
C LEU A 75 -14.20 -2.48 -11.58
N ALA A 76 -13.21 -1.63 -11.33
CA ALA A 76 -11.93 -1.67 -12.04
C ALA A 76 -11.18 -2.99 -11.82
N ILE A 77 -11.14 -3.51 -10.59
CA ILE A 77 -10.55 -4.83 -10.31
C ILE A 77 -11.29 -5.94 -11.04
N LYS A 78 -12.63 -5.90 -11.03
CA LYS A 78 -13.43 -6.88 -11.77
C LYS A 78 -13.09 -6.86 -13.26
N ASP A 79 -13.05 -5.68 -13.87
CA ASP A 79 -12.74 -5.52 -15.30
C ASP A 79 -11.32 -6.01 -15.62
N LEU A 80 -10.34 -5.66 -14.79
CA LEU A 80 -8.97 -6.16 -14.89
C LEU A 80 -8.91 -7.70 -14.84
N MET A 81 -9.58 -8.32 -13.86
CA MET A 81 -9.63 -9.77 -13.72
C MET A 81 -10.20 -10.44 -14.97
N MET A 82 -11.34 -9.95 -15.46
CA MET A 82 -12.00 -10.54 -16.62
C MET A 82 -11.19 -10.38 -17.90
N ARG A 83 -10.53 -9.24 -18.09
CA ARG A 83 -9.81 -8.95 -19.34
C ARG A 83 -8.39 -9.48 -19.40
N GLN A 84 -7.72 -9.65 -18.25
CA GLN A 84 -6.30 -10.01 -18.21
C GLN A 84 -6.07 -11.45 -17.76
N PHE A 85 -6.90 -11.95 -16.85
CA PHE A 85 -6.73 -13.29 -16.29
C PHE A 85 -7.68 -14.30 -16.93
N PHE A 86 -8.94 -13.92 -17.16
CA PHE A 86 -9.95 -14.77 -17.79
C PHE A 86 -10.11 -14.51 -19.30
N THR A 87 -8.99 -14.37 -20.01
CA THR A 87 -9.03 -14.37 -21.49
C THR A 87 -9.35 -15.76 -22.00
N GLN A 88 -9.87 -15.84 -23.22
CA GLN A 88 -10.20 -17.12 -23.84
C GLN A 88 -8.97 -18.02 -23.92
N GLU A 89 -7.83 -17.49 -24.35
CA GLU A 89 -6.58 -18.25 -24.44
C GLU A 89 -6.09 -18.76 -23.07
N ASN A 90 -6.16 -17.94 -22.01
CA ASN A 90 -5.71 -18.37 -20.67
C ASN A 90 -6.64 -19.43 -20.08
N VAL A 91 -7.95 -19.33 -20.34
CA VAL A 91 -8.95 -20.31 -19.90
C VAL A 91 -8.79 -21.62 -20.67
N GLU A 92 -8.59 -21.57 -21.99
CA GLU A 92 -8.32 -22.74 -22.81
C GLU A 92 -7.02 -23.44 -22.37
N GLN A 93 -5.93 -22.70 -22.15
CA GLN A 93 -4.68 -23.26 -21.61
C GLN A 93 -4.85 -23.89 -20.22
N PHE A 94 -5.66 -23.29 -19.35
CA PHE A 94 -5.95 -23.86 -18.03
C PHE A 94 -6.75 -25.17 -18.14
N ILE A 95 -7.76 -25.22 -19.02
CA ILE A 95 -8.58 -26.41 -19.26
C ILE A 95 -7.74 -27.52 -19.91
N GLU A 96 -6.92 -27.20 -20.91
CA GLU A 96 -6.00 -28.16 -21.55
C GLU A 96 -4.98 -28.72 -20.54
N ALA A 97 -4.46 -27.88 -19.64
CA ALA A 97 -3.56 -28.34 -18.58
C ALA A 97 -4.24 -29.30 -17.59
N GLU A 98 -5.51 -29.04 -17.21
CA GLU A 98 -6.32 -29.92 -16.37
C GLU A 98 -6.66 -31.24 -17.09
N GLU A 99 -6.99 -31.23 -18.39
CA GLU A 99 -7.24 -32.44 -19.18
C GLU A 99 -5.97 -33.29 -19.35
N GLN A 100 -4.81 -32.66 -19.52
CA GLN A 100 -3.51 -33.35 -19.57
C GLN A 100 -3.12 -33.95 -18.21
N GLN A 101 -3.54 -33.36 -17.09
CA GLN A 101 -3.34 -33.95 -15.75
C GLN A 101 -4.37 -35.03 -15.41
N GLY A 102 -5.62 -34.89 -15.86
CA GLY A 102 -6.69 -35.87 -15.66
C GLY A 102 -6.55 -37.13 -16.52
N SER A 103 -5.90 -37.04 -17.68
CA SER A 103 -5.62 -38.20 -18.55
C SER A 103 -4.59 -39.18 -17.98
N HIS A 104 -3.78 -38.79 -16.99
CA HIS A 104 -2.94 -39.71 -16.23
C HIS A 104 -3.73 -40.51 -15.14
N VAL A 105 -4.97 -40.10 -14.83
CA VAL A 105 -5.84 -40.81 -13.86
C VAL A 105 -6.84 -41.75 -14.55
N LEU A 106 -7.20 -41.48 -15.81
CA LEU A 106 -8.02 -42.36 -16.64
C LEU A 106 -7.15 -43.38 -17.42
N ASN A 107 -6.40 -44.20 -16.68
CA ASN A 107 -5.83 -45.41 -17.26
C ASN A 107 -6.95 -46.45 -17.45
N ILE A 108 -7.70 -46.33 -18.55
CA ILE A 108 -8.50 -47.44 -19.07
C ILE A 108 -7.58 -48.35 -19.87
N ASP A 109 -6.74 -49.11 -19.17
CA ASP A 109 -6.20 -50.34 -19.74
C ASP A 109 -7.40 -51.14 -20.28
N PRO A 110 -7.46 -51.45 -21.59
CA PRO A 110 -8.49 -52.33 -22.10
C PRO A 110 -8.21 -53.68 -21.46
N LEU A 111 -9.00 -54.03 -20.44
CA LEU A 111 -9.09 -55.40 -19.96
C LEU A 111 -9.69 -56.21 -21.11
N SER A 112 -8.76 -56.83 -21.88
CA SER A 112 -8.88 -58.03 -22.72
C SER A 112 -10.22 -58.27 -23.41
#